data_AF-A0A2E5DWG3-F1
#
_entry.id   AF-A0A2E5DWG3-F1
#
_cell.length_a   1.000
_cell.length_b   1.000
_cell.length_c   1.000
_cell.angle_alpha   90.00
_cell.angle_beta   90.00
_cell.angle_gamma   90.00
#
_symmetry.space_group_name_H-M   'P 1'
#
loop_
_entity.id
_entity.type
_entity.pdbx_description
1 polymer ?
#
loop_
_entity_poly.entity_id
_entity_poly.type
_entity_poly.pdbx_seq_one_letter_code
_entity_poly.pdbx_strand_id
1 'polypeptide(L)'
;MQTFTVYLGSAGAARDIFKQQACLLGDILAREDKHLIYGGMNAGLMGLLAQHALRGGGAVTGIIPRKLQDSERIMEGLTRTLLVEELCDRKRLMFEECDVVVCLPGGFGTLDETLEALYWGSLKMHSKPIVLVNIDGYWDKMMAFLKSLPDYDDRYCIIVDDVEGILPALEAWDKLPPIQTPAHLPHFEDEISRDTLQAIVIDKPTLENAYFVTCAMGLKQLDKHQRPIGLINAGGVYDDFITWAKNAQAEHFITAKCLTLFDSAPDEDQLRALLKHQSRPDIDLHAEKWGEAISGE
;
A
#
# COMPACT_ATOMS: atom_id res chain seq x y z
N MET A 1 13.30 -19.88 -8.87
CA MET A 1 12.75 -19.34 -7.62
C MET A 1 11.67 -18.33 -7.98
N GLN A 2 10.48 -18.46 -7.41
CA GLN A 2 9.37 -17.52 -7.64
C GLN A 2 9.52 -16.32 -6.69
N THR A 3 9.21 -15.12 -7.18
CA THR A 3 9.46 -13.86 -6.47
C THR A 3 8.16 -13.21 -6.03
N PHE A 4 8.11 -12.82 -4.76
CA PHE A 4 6.95 -12.23 -4.10
C PHE A 4 7.27 -10.80 -3.70
N THR A 5 6.52 -9.83 -4.20
CA THR A 5 6.51 -8.48 -3.65
C THR A 5 5.47 -8.39 -2.56
N VAL A 6 5.85 -7.90 -1.38
CA VAL A 6 4.93 -7.71 -0.26
C VAL A 6 4.79 -6.22 0.05
N TYR A 7 3.56 -5.71 -0.09
CA TYR A 7 3.14 -4.40 0.39
C TYR A 7 2.52 -4.54 1.78
N LEU A 8 3.03 -3.80 2.75
CA LEU A 8 2.63 -3.95 4.17
C LEU A 8 2.90 -2.70 5.00
N GLY A 9 2.19 -2.58 6.12
CA GLY A 9 2.31 -1.44 7.03
C GLY A 9 3.68 -1.34 7.71
N SER A 10 4.22 -0.12 7.81
CA SER A 10 5.42 0.20 8.59
C SER A 10 5.14 0.58 10.05
N ALA A 11 3.89 0.47 10.50
CA ALA A 11 3.48 0.92 11.83
C ALA A 11 3.88 -0.08 12.93
N GLY A 12 4.60 0.38 13.95
CA GLY A 12 5.04 -0.45 15.08
C GLY A 12 3.93 -0.78 16.08
N ALA A 13 2.92 0.10 16.19
CA ALA A 13 1.82 -0.01 17.15
C ALA A 13 0.65 -0.87 16.65
N ALA A 14 0.75 -1.48 15.46
CA ALA A 14 -0.28 -2.36 14.92
C ALA A 14 -0.59 -3.53 15.87
N ARG A 15 -1.84 -3.99 15.85
CA ARG A 15 -2.31 -5.13 16.66
C ARG A 15 -1.47 -6.39 16.39
N ASP A 16 -1.30 -7.21 17.43
CA ASP A 16 -0.38 -8.37 17.38
C ASP A 16 -0.76 -9.42 16.33
N ILE A 17 -2.06 -9.58 16.02
CA ILE A 17 -2.49 -10.51 14.97
C ILE A 17 -1.83 -10.19 13.62
N PHE A 18 -1.66 -8.91 13.26
CA PHE A 18 -1.02 -8.51 12.02
C PHE A 18 0.49 -8.75 12.06
N LYS A 19 1.11 -8.52 13.21
CA LYS A 19 2.54 -8.80 13.44
C LYS A 19 2.84 -10.29 13.30
N GLN A 20 2.02 -11.14 13.93
CA GLN A 20 2.14 -12.59 13.86
C GLN A 20 2.00 -13.11 12.43
N GLN A 21 1.04 -12.57 11.66
CA GLN A 21 0.84 -12.92 10.26
C GLN A 21 2.03 -12.47 9.38
N ALA A 22 2.61 -11.30 9.64
CA ALA A 22 3.82 -10.85 8.94
C ALA A 22 5.03 -11.76 9.22
N CYS A 23 5.26 -12.14 10.49
CA CYS A 23 6.28 -13.12 10.88
C CYS A 23 6.07 -14.46 10.17
N LEU A 24 4.85 -15.00 10.25
CA LEU A 24 4.48 -16.28 9.65
C LEU A 24 4.67 -16.28 8.14
N LEU A 25 4.32 -15.20 7.45
CA LEU A 25 4.58 -15.07 6.01
C LEU A 25 6.08 -15.13 5.70
N GLY A 26 6.92 -14.48 6.51
CA GLY A 26 8.37 -14.53 6.35
C GLY A 26 8.91 -15.96 6.46
N ASP A 27 8.47 -16.69 7.48
CA ASP A 27 8.84 -18.09 7.71
C ASP A 27 8.35 -18.99 6.56
N ILE A 28 7.13 -18.77 6.04
CA ILE A 28 6.58 -19.50 4.89
C ILE A 28 7.43 -19.25 3.65
N LEU A 29 7.70 -17.98 3.29
CA LEU A 29 8.45 -17.67 2.08
C LEU A 29 9.87 -18.26 2.12
N ALA A 30 10.54 -18.22 3.27
CA ALA A 30 11.85 -18.85 3.44
C ALA A 30 11.78 -20.38 3.31
N ARG A 31 10.83 -21.03 3.99
CA ARG A 31 10.66 -22.49 3.96
C ARG A 31 10.34 -23.00 2.56
N GLU A 32 9.55 -22.25 1.80
CA GLU A 32 9.07 -22.63 0.46
C GLU A 32 10.01 -22.15 -0.68
N ASP A 33 11.24 -21.73 -0.35
CA ASP A 33 12.27 -21.24 -1.29
C ASP A 33 11.72 -20.16 -2.24
N LYS A 34 11.08 -19.14 -1.66
CA LYS A 34 10.55 -17.97 -2.35
C LYS A 34 11.43 -16.74 -2.09
N HIS A 35 11.57 -15.90 -3.11
CA HIS A 35 12.31 -14.63 -2.97
C HIS A 35 11.34 -13.54 -2.51
N LEU A 36 11.62 -12.92 -1.37
CA LEU A 36 10.90 -11.74 -0.89
C LEU A 36 11.48 -10.43 -1.47
N ILE A 37 10.63 -9.60 -2.06
CA ILE A 37 10.88 -8.19 -2.38
C ILE A 37 9.96 -7.32 -1.50
N TYR A 38 10.51 -6.29 -0.87
CA TYR A 38 9.74 -5.35 -0.07
C TYR A 38 10.43 -3.98 0.01
N GLY A 39 9.86 -3.07 0.79
CA GLY A 39 10.35 -1.69 0.93
C GLY A 39 11.67 -1.46 1.68
N GLY A 40 12.36 -2.51 2.16
CA GLY A 40 13.73 -2.43 2.68
C GLY A 40 13.92 -1.87 4.09
N MET A 41 12.86 -1.32 4.71
CA MET A 41 12.93 -0.72 6.04
C MET A 41 12.64 -1.75 7.16
N ASN A 42 13.44 -1.71 8.24
CA ASN A 42 13.22 -2.38 9.52
C ASN A 42 12.24 -1.57 10.41
N ALA A 43 10.96 -1.55 10.04
CA ALA A 43 9.90 -0.87 10.78
C ALA A 43 8.57 -1.62 10.73
N GLY A 44 7.87 -1.73 11.86
CA GLY A 44 6.57 -2.39 11.94
C GLY A 44 6.54 -3.78 11.30
N LEU A 45 5.49 -4.05 10.52
CA LEU A 45 5.31 -5.36 9.87
C LEU A 45 6.40 -5.61 8.82
N MET A 46 6.92 -4.56 8.17
CA MET A 46 8.01 -4.67 7.19
C MET A 46 9.26 -5.32 7.81
N GLY A 47 9.66 -4.85 9.00
CA GLY A 47 10.81 -5.39 9.69
C GLY A 47 10.60 -6.83 10.16
N LEU A 48 9.44 -7.12 10.74
CA LEU A 48 9.08 -8.48 11.19
C LEU A 48 9.10 -9.50 10.05
N LEU A 49 8.47 -9.17 8.92
CA LEU A 49 8.45 -10.02 7.73
C LEU A 49 9.88 -10.34 7.26
N ALA A 50 10.70 -9.30 7.07
CA ALA A 50 12.05 -9.47 6.52
C ALA A 50 12.98 -10.20 7.50
N GLN A 51 12.88 -9.96 8.81
CA GLN A 51 13.68 -10.69 9.81
C GLN A 51 13.37 -12.18 9.80
N HIS A 52 12.09 -12.56 9.76
CA HIS A 52 11.69 -13.97 9.73
C HIS A 52 12.14 -14.66 8.44
N ALA A 53 11.95 -14.00 7.29
CA ALA A 53 12.46 -14.51 6.02
C ALA A 53 13.99 -14.73 6.04
N LEU A 54 14.76 -13.76 6.55
CA LEU A 54 16.22 -13.86 6.65
C LEU A 54 16.67 -14.96 7.63
N ARG A 55 16.04 -15.07 8.81
CA ARG A 55 16.35 -16.11 9.80
C ARG A 55 16.07 -17.52 9.28
N GLY A 56 15.03 -17.66 8.47
CA GLY A 56 14.72 -18.89 7.76
C GLY A 56 15.68 -19.22 6.60
N GLY A 57 16.66 -18.34 6.31
CA GLY A 57 17.60 -18.50 5.20
C GLY A 57 17.05 -18.09 3.83
N GLY A 58 15.91 -17.39 3.79
CA GLY A 58 15.28 -16.92 2.55
C GLY A 58 16.05 -15.79 1.87
N ALA A 59 15.88 -15.68 0.55
CA ALA A 59 16.39 -14.55 -0.23
C ALA A 59 15.50 -13.33 -0.04
N VAL A 60 16.08 -12.18 0.33
CA VAL A 60 15.34 -10.94 0.58
C VAL A 60 15.99 -9.75 -0.14
N THR A 61 15.21 -9.05 -0.96
CA THR A 61 15.57 -7.78 -1.60
C THR A 61 14.81 -6.63 -0.96
N GLY A 62 15.54 -5.61 -0.49
CA GLY A 62 14.96 -4.32 -0.08
C GLY A 62 15.13 -3.27 -1.19
N ILE A 63 14.05 -2.59 -1.56
CA ILE A 63 14.10 -1.45 -2.50
C ILE A 63 13.83 -0.15 -1.73
N ILE A 64 14.84 0.71 -1.68
CA ILE A 64 14.93 1.82 -0.74
C ILE A 64 15.17 3.12 -1.52
N PRO A 65 14.43 4.21 -1.24
CA PRO A 65 14.74 5.50 -1.82
C PRO A 65 16.13 5.97 -1.38
N ARG A 66 16.94 6.54 -2.28
CA ARG A 66 18.29 7.03 -1.97
C ARG A 66 18.30 8.04 -0.83
N LYS A 67 17.24 8.83 -0.71
CA LYS A 67 17.02 9.79 0.40
C LYS A 67 17.01 9.12 1.79
N LEU A 68 16.82 7.81 1.87
CA LEU A 68 16.84 7.01 3.10
C LEU A 68 18.06 6.09 3.22
N GLN A 69 19.05 6.18 2.32
CA GLN A 69 20.21 5.28 2.26
C GLN A 69 21.04 5.23 3.56
N ASP A 70 21.06 6.34 4.31
CA ASP A 70 21.83 6.48 5.56
C ASP A 70 20.94 6.29 6.80
N SER A 71 19.70 5.81 6.61
CA SER A 71 18.79 5.54 7.70
C SER A 71 19.25 4.33 8.51
N GLU A 72 19.36 4.51 9.82
CA GLU A 72 19.58 3.43 10.79
C GLU A 72 18.46 2.36 10.80
N ARG A 73 17.36 2.63 10.09
CA ARG A 73 16.22 1.73 9.94
C ARG A 73 16.26 0.91 8.66
N ILE A 74 17.32 0.94 7.87
CA ILE A 74 17.48 -0.04 6.79
C ILE A 74 17.65 -1.43 7.40
N MET A 75 17.00 -2.43 6.81
CA MET A 75 17.18 -3.81 7.24
C MET A 75 18.59 -4.30 6.92
N GLU A 76 19.27 -4.84 7.93
CA GLU A 76 20.56 -5.47 7.77
C GLU A 76 20.43 -6.91 7.26
N GLY A 77 21.50 -7.44 6.65
CA GLY A 77 21.53 -8.84 6.20
C GLY A 77 20.72 -9.15 4.93
N LEU A 78 20.16 -8.13 4.28
CA LEU A 78 19.45 -8.29 2.99
C LEU A 78 20.36 -8.95 1.93
N THR A 79 19.80 -9.87 1.16
CA THR A 79 20.48 -10.50 0.02
C THR A 79 20.83 -9.47 -1.06
N ARG A 80 19.93 -8.51 -1.30
CA ARG A 80 20.12 -7.39 -2.22
C ARG A 80 19.49 -6.13 -1.66
N THR A 81 20.20 -5.02 -1.75
CA THR A 81 19.63 -3.69 -1.49
C THR A 81 19.69 -2.89 -2.78
N LEU A 82 18.55 -2.34 -3.19
CA LEU A 82 18.43 -1.49 -4.37
C LEU A 82 18.07 -0.08 -3.97
N LEU A 83 18.87 0.88 -4.44
CA LEU A 83 18.62 2.29 -4.25
C LEU A 83 17.96 2.88 -5.49
N VAL A 84 16.88 3.63 -5.29
CA VAL A 84 16.13 4.33 -6.35
C VAL A 84 15.96 5.80 -6.00
N GLU A 85 15.78 6.67 -7.00
CA GLU A 85 15.71 8.12 -6.76
C GLU A 85 14.33 8.54 -6.21
N GLU A 86 13.26 8.04 -6.83
CA GLU A 86 11.89 8.47 -6.55
C GLU A 86 10.98 7.32 -6.11
N LEU A 87 9.85 7.67 -5.46
CA LEU A 87 8.91 6.69 -4.91
C LEU A 87 8.18 5.91 -6.00
N CYS A 88 7.88 6.53 -7.14
CA CYS A 88 7.29 5.84 -8.28
C CYS A 88 8.24 4.76 -8.84
N ASP A 89 9.54 5.05 -8.95
CA ASP A 89 10.55 4.07 -9.37
C ASP A 89 10.65 2.91 -8.38
N ARG A 90 10.51 3.18 -7.08
CA ARG A 90 10.46 2.15 -6.05
C ARG A 90 9.30 1.18 -6.28
N LYS A 91 8.07 1.69 -6.38
CA LYS A 91 6.88 0.84 -6.55
C LYS A 91 6.93 0.08 -7.87
N ARG A 92 7.32 0.75 -8.96
CA ARG A 92 7.50 0.16 -10.28
C ARG A 92 8.53 -0.98 -10.26
N LEU A 93 9.70 -0.78 -9.67
CA LEU A 93 10.74 -1.81 -9.62
C LEU A 93 10.33 -3.01 -8.76
N MET A 94 9.66 -2.77 -7.62
CA MET A 94 9.08 -3.83 -6.79
C MET A 94 8.08 -4.66 -7.60
N PHE A 95 7.24 -4.00 -8.39
CA PHE A 95 6.27 -4.67 -9.23
C PHE A 95 6.91 -5.40 -10.41
N GLU A 96 7.86 -4.79 -11.12
CA GLU A 96 8.53 -5.36 -12.30
C GLU A 96 9.29 -6.66 -11.94
N GLU A 97 10.00 -6.68 -10.80
CA GLU A 97 10.85 -7.81 -10.38
C GLU A 97 10.08 -8.98 -9.72
N CYS A 98 8.76 -8.90 -9.50
CA CYS A 98 7.99 -9.98 -8.86
C CYS A 98 7.14 -10.82 -9.82
N ASP A 99 6.79 -12.02 -9.39
CA ASP A 99 5.78 -12.88 -10.03
C ASP A 99 4.40 -12.70 -9.37
N VAL A 100 4.37 -12.41 -8.07
CA VAL A 100 3.17 -12.30 -7.24
C VAL A 100 3.26 -11.04 -6.38
N VAL A 101 2.14 -10.32 -6.24
CA VAL A 101 1.99 -9.23 -5.27
C VAL A 101 1.15 -9.74 -4.10
N VAL A 102 1.61 -9.49 -2.87
CA VAL A 102 0.87 -9.79 -1.64
C VAL A 102 0.68 -8.49 -0.85
N CYS A 103 -0.55 -8.20 -0.45
CA CYS A 103 -0.91 -7.01 0.30
C CYS A 103 -1.38 -7.41 1.71
N LEU A 104 -0.52 -7.18 2.69
CA LEU A 104 -0.88 -7.24 4.10
C LEU A 104 -1.52 -5.92 4.55
N PRO A 105 -2.24 -5.91 5.69
CA PRO A 105 -2.75 -4.69 6.30
C PRO A 105 -1.70 -3.59 6.47
N GLY A 106 -2.13 -2.36 6.22
CA GLY A 106 -1.26 -1.19 6.19
C GLY A 106 -2.02 0.12 5.94
N GLY A 107 -1.33 1.24 6.08
CA GLY A 107 -1.92 2.58 5.93
C GLY A 107 -1.99 3.04 4.47
N PHE A 108 -2.05 4.37 4.27
CA PHE A 108 -2.17 4.95 2.92
C PHE A 108 -1.04 4.56 1.96
N GLY A 109 0.19 4.35 2.43
CA GLY A 109 1.29 3.90 1.56
C GLY A 109 1.06 2.49 1.01
N THR A 110 0.61 1.56 1.86
CA THR A 110 0.28 0.19 1.44
C THR A 110 -0.95 0.16 0.53
N LEU A 111 -1.94 1.00 0.81
CA LEU A 111 -3.10 1.15 -0.08
C LEU A 111 -2.69 1.75 -1.43
N ASP A 112 -1.80 2.74 -1.46
CA ASP A 112 -1.28 3.35 -2.68
C ASP A 112 -0.61 2.28 -3.57
N GLU A 113 0.31 1.51 -3.01
CA GLU A 113 0.99 0.40 -3.70
C GLU A 113 0.01 -0.67 -4.22
N THR A 114 -1.02 -0.97 -3.43
CA THR A 114 -2.06 -1.97 -3.78
C THR A 114 -2.97 -1.49 -4.90
N LEU A 115 -3.49 -0.26 -4.81
CA LEU A 115 -4.39 0.30 -5.81
C LEU A 115 -3.68 0.57 -7.13
N GLU A 116 -2.40 0.95 -7.08
CA GLU A 116 -1.56 1.08 -8.28
C GLU A 116 -1.46 -0.24 -9.04
N ALA A 117 -1.15 -1.33 -8.35
CA ALA A 117 -1.08 -2.66 -8.96
C ALA A 117 -2.45 -3.10 -9.53
N LEU A 118 -3.55 -2.88 -8.78
CA LEU A 118 -4.90 -3.20 -9.26
C LEU A 118 -5.30 -2.35 -10.48
N TYR A 119 -4.92 -1.07 -10.50
CA TYR A 119 -5.17 -0.17 -11.62
C TYR A 119 -4.42 -0.60 -12.88
N TRP A 120 -3.15 -1.00 -12.78
CA TRP A 120 -2.43 -1.59 -13.92
C TRP A 120 -3.09 -2.90 -14.41
N GLY A 121 -3.72 -3.65 -13.51
CA GLY A 121 -4.54 -4.81 -13.83
C GLY A 121 -5.79 -4.45 -14.63
N SER A 122 -6.55 -3.44 -14.19
CA SER A 122 -7.75 -2.99 -14.92
C SER A 122 -7.43 -2.43 -16.31
N LEU A 123 -6.25 -1.82 -16.47
CA LEU A 123 -5.70 -1.40 -17.76
C LEU A 123 -5.14 -2.56 -18.60
N LYS A 124 -5.12 -3.79 -18.06
CA LYS A 124 -4.57 -5.00 -18.69
C LYS A 124 -3.10 -4.84 -19.09
N MET A 125 -2.29 -4.32 -18.17
CA MET A 125 -0.86 -4.07 -18.38
C MET A 125 0.04 -5.17 -17.78
N HIS A 126 -0.54 -6.16 -17.11
CA HIS A 126 0.16 -7.35 -16.60
C HIS A 126 -0.82 -8.51 -16.47
N SER A 127 -0.32 -9.68 -16.07
CA SER A 127 -1.11 -10.87 -15.71
C SER A 127 -0.71 -11.45 -14.35
N LYS A 128 -0.01 -10.67 -13.52
CA LYS A 128 0.42 -11.04 -12.16
C LYS A 128 -0.76 -11.08 -11.19
N PRO A 129 -0.88 -12.10 -10.33
CA PRO A 129 -1.88 -12.14 -9.26
C PRO A 129 -1.54 -11.16 -8.14
N ILE A 130 -2.58 -10.51 -7.60
CA ILE A 130 -2.51 -9.65 -6.43
C ILE A 130 -3.32 -10.32 -5.32
N VAL A 131 -2.68 -10.62 -4.19
CA VAL A 131 -3.30 -11.33 -3.07
C VAL A 131 -3.56 -10.35 -1.93
N LEU A 132 -4.83 -10.08 -1.62
CA LEU A 132 -5.23 -9.34 -0.42
C LEU A 132 -5.40 -10.31 0.75
N VAL A 133 -4.62 -10.12 1.81
CA VAL A 133 -4.71 -10.94 3.03
C VAL A 133 -5.61 -10.24 4.04
N ASN A 134 -6.86 -10.68 4.13
CA ASN A 134 -7.96 -10.10 4.91
C ASN A 134 -7.96 -10.50 6.38
N ILE A 135 -6.81 -10.29 7.04
CA ILE A 135 -6.61 -10.64 8.45
C ILE A 135 -7.67 -9.94 9.30
N ASP A 136 -8.48 -10.73 10.00
CA ASP A 136 -9.55 -10.25 10.89
C ASP A 136 -10.50 -9.24 10.23
N GLY A 137 -10.78 -9.42 8.92
CA GLY A 137 -11.69 -8.54 8.18
C GLY A 137 -11.14 -7.14 7.86
N TYR A 138 -9.83 -6.92 7.99
CA TYR A 138 -9.20 -5.60 7.78
C TYR A 138 -9.58 -4.94 6.44
N TRP A 139 -9.62 -5.73 5.37
CA TRP A 139 -9.90 -5.26 4.02
C TRP A 139 -11.39 -5.24 3.68
N ASP A 140 -12.30 -5.71 4.54
CA ASP A 140 -13.74 -5.84 4.23
C ASP A 140 -14.34 -4.57 3.62
N LYS A 141 -14.05 -3.43 4.25
CA LYS A 141 -14.53 -2.12 3.80
C LYS A 141 -13.88 -1.66 2.50
N MET A 142 -12.58 -1.89 2.33
CA MET A 142 -11.94 -1.58 1.05
C MET A 142 -12.45 -2.48 -0.07
N MET A 143 -12.67 -3.77 0.19
CA MET A 143 -13.21 -4.69 -0.80
C MET A 143 -14.65 -4.34 -1.20
N ALA A 144 -15.48 -3.91 -0.25
CA ALA A 144 -16.83 -3.42 -0.55
C ALA A 144 -16.78 -2.17 -1.44
N PHE A 145 -15.88 -1.23 -1.12
CA PHE A 145 -15.64 -0.05 -1.96
C PHE A 145 -15.16 -0.43 -3.36
N LEU A 146 -14.11 -1.25 -3.49
CA LEU A 146 -13.57 -1.71 -4.78
C LEU A 146 -14.63 -2.38 -5.67
N LYS A 147 -15.44 -3.27 -5.09
CA LYS A 147 -16.55 -3.94 -5.80
C LYS A 147 -17.64 -2.99 -6.30
N SER A 148 -17.72 -1.79 -5.73
CA SER A 148 -18.65 -0.74 -6.18
C SER A 148 -18.12 0.05 -7.39
N LEU A 149 -16.82 -0.01 -7.67
CA LEU A 149 -16.19 0.77 -8.73
C LEU A 149 -16.43 0.09 -10.10
N PRO A 150 -16.78 0.87 -11.14
CA PRO A 150 -17.18 0.32 -12.44
C PRO A 150 -16.00 -0.27 -13.24
N ASP A 151 -14.78 0.11 -12.92
CA ASP A 151 -13.52 -0.27 -13.57
C ASP A 151 -12.66 -1.23 -12.74
N TYR A 152 -13.20 -1.76 -11.64
CA TYR A 152 -12.54 -2.81 -10.86
C TYR A 152 -12.65 -4.17 -11.56
N ASP A 153 -11.52 -4.87 -11.70
CA ASP A 153 -11.44 -6.20 -12.30
C ASP A 153 -11.00 -7.21 -11.25
N ASP A 154 -11.95 -7.95 -10.72
CA ASP A 154 -11.75 -8.90 -9.61
C ASP A 154 -10.86 -10.09 -9.99
N ARG A 155 -10.65 -10.36 -11.28
CA ARG A 155 -9.81 -11.47 -11.75
C ARG A 155 -8.34 -11.34 -11.36
N TYR A 156 -7.88 -10.10 -11.15
CA TYR A 156 -6.51 -9.84 -10.68
C TYR A 156 -6.35 -9.99 -9.16
N CYS A 157 -7.45 -10.01 -8.41
CA CYS A 157 -7.46 -9.93 -6.97
C CYS A 157 -7.88 -11.26 -6.33
N ILE A 158 -6.94 -11.93 -5.68
CA ILE A 158 -7.19 -13.11 -4.85
C ILE A 158 -7.38 -12.61 -3.41
N ILE A 159 -8.37 -13.13 -2.71
CA ILE A 159 -8.63 -12.78 -1.30
C ILE A 159 -8.44 -14.04 -0.46
N VAL A 160 -7.65 -13.92 0.60
CA VAL A 160 -7.42 -14.98 1.60
C VAL A 160 -7.55 -14.38 3.00
N ASP A 161 -7.99 -15.16 3.97
CA ASP A 161 -8.22 -14.65 5.34
C ASP A 161 -6.93 -14.58 6.18
N ASP A 162 -5.90 -15.34 5.79
CA ASP A 162 -4.60 -15.41 6.46
C ASP A 162 -3.47 -15.72 5.46
N VAL A 163 -2.23 -15.65 5.93
CA VAL A 163 -1.03 -15.84 5.08
C VAL A 163 -0.80 -17.29 4.66
N GLU A 164 -1.37 -18.26 5.37
CA GLU A 164 -1.27 -19.69 5.01
C GLU A 164 -2.12 -19.99 3.78
N GLY A 165 -3.22 -19.26 3.58
CA GLY A 165 -4.08 -19.36 2.40
C GLY A 165 -3.43 -18.89 1.09
N ILE A 166 -2.32 -18.14 1.14
CA ILE A 166 -1.71 -17.50 -0.06
C ILE A 166 -1.29 -18.54 -1.11
N LEU A 167 -0.46 -19.52 -0.74
CA LEU A 167 0.07 -20.48 -1.70
C LEU A 167 -1.02 -21.40 -2.28
N PRO A 168 -1.93 -21.99 -1.47
CA PRO A 168 -3.05 -22.76 -2.00
C PRO A 168 -3.95 -21.95 -2.95
N ALA A 169 -4.21 -20.68 -2.62
CA ALA A 169 -5.03 -19.83 -3.47
C ALA A 169 -4.35 -19.50 -4.80
N LEU A 170 -3.02 -19.29 -4.81
CA LEU A 170 -2.24 -19.10 -6.05
C LEU A 170 -2.20 -20.33 -6.94
N GLU A 171 -2.18 -21.53 -6.35
CA GLU A 171 -2.26 -22.80 -7.10
C GLU A 171 -3.64 -22.99 -7.74
N ALA A 172 -4.70 -22.60 -7.05
CA ALA A 172 -6.08 -22.70 -7.53
C ALA A 172 -6.50 -21.53 -8.45
N TRP A 173 -5.72 -20.46 -8.52
CA TRP A 173 -6.07 -19.26 -9.29
C TRP A 173 -6.06 -19.53 -10.80
N ASP A 174 -7.14 -19.10 -11.47
CA ASP A 174 -7.26 -19.16 -12.92
C ASP A 174 -6.35 -18.11 -13.56
N LYS A 175 -5.12 -18.54 -13.90
CA LYS A 175 -4.06 -17.66 -14.38
C LYS A 175 -4.50 -16.91 -15.63
N LEU A 176 -4.41 -15.60 -15.56
CA LEU A 176 -4.66 -14.75 -16.71
C LEU A 176 -3.65 -15.02 -17.84
N PRO A 177 -4.06 -14.92 -19.12
CA PRO A 177 -3.15 -15.05 -20.24
C PRO A 177 -1.97 -14.09 -20.10
N PRO A 178 -0.75 -14.51 -20.45
CA PRO A 178 0.43 -13.66 -20.33
C PRO A 178 0.26 -12.40 -21.17
N ILE A 179 0.45 -11.26 -20.52
CA ILE A 179 0.44 -9.94 -21.16
C ILE A 179 1.86 -9.41 -21.13
N GLN A 180 2.32 -8.88 -22.27
CA GLN A 180 3.58 -8.15 -22.28
C GLN A 180 3.42 -6.85 -21.50
N THR A 181 4.04 -6.77 -20.33
CA THR A 181 4.07 -5.54 -19.55
C THR A 181 4.75 -4.44 -20.37
N PRO A 182 4.11 -3.29 -20.58
CA PRO A 182 4.68 -2.22 -21.35
C PRO A 182 5.86 -1.60 -20.62
N ALA A 183 6.73 -0.93 -21.37
CA ALA A 183 7.93 -0.28 -20.81
C ALA A 183 7.60 0.87 -19.84
N HIS A 184 6.38 1.40 -19.89
CA HIS A 184 5.92 2.47 -19.03
C HIS A 184 4.58 2.10 -18.40
N LEU A 185 4.54 2.10 -17.08
CA LEU A 185 3.34 1.97 -16.27
C LEU A 185 2.94 3.38 -15.79
N PRO A 186 1.66 3.78 -15.92
CA PRO A 186 1.20 5.09 -15.49
C PRO A 186 1.33 5.22 -13.97
N HIS A 187 1.66 6.42 -13.52
CA HIS A 187 1.73 6.79 -12.12
C HIS A 187 1.33 8.26 -11.94
N PHE A 188 0.97 8.68 -10.72
CA PHE A 188 0.36 10.00 -10.48
C PHE A 188 1.20 10.97 -9.66
N GLU A 189 2.35 10.54 -9.12
CA GLU A 189 3.17 11.34 -8.20
C GLU A 189 3.60 12.68 -8.82
N ASP A 190 4.01 12.66 -10.10
CA ASP A 190 4.45 13.85 -10.82
C ASP A 190 3.32 14.84 -11.04
N GLU A 191 2.10 14.36 -11.30
CA GLU A 191 0.92 15.21 -11.45
C GLU A 191 0.48 15.83 -10.12
N ILE A 192 0.49 15.01 -9.07
CA ILE A 192 0.07 15.43 -7.74
C ILE A 192 1.03 16.46 -7.17
N SER A 193 2.33 16.25 -7.39
CA SER A 193 3.43 17.08 -6.83
C SER A 193 3.76 18.32 -7.67
N ARG A 194 2.98 18.63 -8.71
CA ARG A 194 3.16 19.88 -9.48
C ARG A 194 3.03 21.11 -8.57
N ASP A 195 3.77 22.16 -8.90
CA ASP A 195 3.70 23.45 -8.21
C ASP A 195 2.37 24.17 -8.49
N THR A 196 1.34 23.78 -7.76
CA THR A 196 0.00 24.36 -7.81
C THR A 196 -0.68 24.26 -6.45
N LEU A 197 -1.52 25.26 -6.17
CA LEU A 197 -2.37 25.30 -4.98
C LEU A 197 -3.79 24.78 -5.25
N GLN A 198 -4.09 24.36 -6.49
CA GLN A 198 -5.41 23.88 -6.86
C GLN A 198 -5.75 22.62 -6.06
N ALA A 199 -6.93 22.61 -5.45
CA ALA A 199 -7.42 21.45 -4.73
C ALA A 199 -7.55 20.23 -5.66
N ILE A 200 -7.28 19.06 -5.10
CA ILE A 200 -7.57 17.77 -5.72
C ILE A 200 -9.01 17.44 -5.35
N VAL A 201 -9.90 17.40 -6.34
CA VAL A 201 -11.32 17.08 -6.15
C VAL A 201 -11.64 15.86 -6.97
N ILE A 202 -12.14 14.82 -6.32
CA ILE A 202 -12.58 13.59 -6.97
C ILE A 202 -14.10 13.56 -7.02
N ASP A 203 -14.64 13.52 -8.23
CA ASP A 203 -16.08 13.56 -8.52
C ASP A 203 -16.64 12.22 -9.03
N LYS A 204 -15.77 11.28 -9.39
CA LYS A 204 -16.16 9.96 -9.92
C LYS A 204 -15.51 8.83 -9.12
N PRO A 205 -16.29 7.84 -8.65
CA PRO A 205 -15.76 6.67 -7.96
C PRO A 205 -15.27 5.63 -8.98
N THR A 206 -14.03 5.76 -9.41
CA THR A 206 -13.32 4.77 -10.25
C THR A 206 -12.07 4.27 -9.53
N LEU A 207 -11.56 3.11 -9.91
CA LEU A 207 -10.31 2.56 -9.40
C LEU A 207 -9.14 3.50 -9.70
N GLU A 208 -9.13 4.09 -10.90
CA GLU A 208 -8.17 5.14 -11.27
C GLU A 208 -8.16 6.30 -10.26
N ASN A 209 -9.34 6.84 -9.94
CA ASN A 209 -9.47 7.96 -9.02
C ASN A 209 -9.22 7.56 -7.56
N ALA A 210 -9.57 6.33 -7.18
CA ALA A 210 -9.24 5.77 -5.87
C ALA A 210 -7.73 5.65 -5.68
N TYR A 211 -7.01 5.18 -6.71
CA TYR A 211 -5.55 5.16 -6.74
C TYR A 211 -5.00 6.60 -6.67
N PHE A 212 -5.47 7.51 -7.54
CA PHE A 212 -5.03 8.90 -7.57
C PHE A 212 -5.14 9.59 -6.20
N VAL A 213 -6.31 9.49 -5.55
CA VAL A 213 -6.53 10.18 -4.27
C VAL A 213 -5.77 9.53 -3.12
N THR A 214 -5.58 8.20 -3.17
CA THR A 214 -4.76 7.50 -2.19
C THR A 214 -3.30 7.91 -2.31
N CYS A 215 -2.78 7.98 -3.55
CA CYS A 215 -1.45 8.49 -3.84
C CYS A 215 -1.28 9.92 -3.29
N ALA A 216 -2.27 10.78 -3.54
CA ALA A 216 -2.27 12.15 -3.02
C ALA A 216 -2.27 12.21 -1.49
N MET A 217 -3.05 11.37 -0.81
CA MET A 217 -3.01 11.31 0.65
C MET A 217 -1.66 10.79 1.17
N GLY A 218 -1.09 9.78 0.51
CA GLY A 218 0.25 9.26 0.82
C GLY A 218 1.33 10.32 0.68
N LEU A 219 1.35 11.06 -0.42
CA LEU A 219 2.30 12.13 -0.67
C LEU A 219 2.12 13.32 0.28
N LYS A 220 0.87 13.69 0.60
CA LYS A 220 0.56 14.72 1.61
C LYS A 220 1.03 14.31 3.01
N GLN A 221 0.86 13.03 3.38
CA GLN A 221 1.38 12.47 4.63
C GLN A 221 2.92 12.53 4.70
N LEU A 222 3.60 12.55 3.56
CA LEU A 222 5.07 12.65 3.44
C LEU A 222 5.55 14.10 3.22
N ASP A 223 4.67 15.09 3.40
CA ASP A 223 4.91 16.51 3.14
C ASP A 223 5.46 16.82 1.73
N LYS A 224 5.07 16.01 0.73
CA LYS A 224 5.44 16.24 -0.69
C LYS A 224 4.54 17.27 -1.37
N HIS A 225 3.35 17.50 -0.84
CA HIS A 225 2.47 18.61 -1.19
C HIS A 225 1.49 18.88 -0.04
N GLN A 226 0.86 20.05 -0.05
CA GLN A 226 -0.14 20.46 0.95
C GLN A 226 -1.46 20.93 0.33
N ARG A 227 -1.74 20.44 -0.89
CA ARG A 227 -2.98 20.73 -1.63
C ARG A 227 -4.20 20.19 -0.85
N PRO A 228 -5.33 20.92 -0.80
CA PRO A 228 -6.56 20.38 -0.26
C PRO A 228 -7.04 19.17 -1.09
N ILE A 229 -7.53 18.12 -0.43
CA ILE A 229 -8.03 16.90 -1.06
C ILE A 229 -9.50 16.72 -0.69
N GLY A 230 -10.37 16.56 -1.68
CA GLY A 230 -11.81 16.45 -1.48
C GLY A 230 -12.46 15.33 -2.27
N LEU A 231 -13.40 14.63 -1.65
CA LEU A 231 -14.22 13.59 -2.25
C LEU A 231 -15.67 14.04 -2.36
N ILE A 232 -16.25 13.99 -3.55
CA ILE A 232 -17.71 14.13 -3.73
C ILE A 232 -18.35 12.79 -3.35
N ASN A 233 -18.90 12.72 -2.15
CA ASN A 233 -19.53 11.54 -1.57
C ASN A 233 -21.05 11.54 -1.80
N ALA A 234 -21.47 11.80 -3.04
CA ALA A 234 -22.88 11.80 -3.41
C ALA A 234 -23.48 10.40 -3.22
N GLY A 235 -24.53 10.27 -2.42
CA GLY A 235 -25.18 8.98 -2.17
C GLY A 235 -24.33 7.98 -1.38
N GLY A 236 -23.25 8.42 -0.71
CA GLY A 236 -22.43 7.55 0.15
C GLY A 236 -21.43 6.67 -0.61
N VAL A 237 -21.10 6.97 -1.86
CA VAL A 237 -20.19 6.16 -2.70
C VAL A 237 -18.78 5.95 -2.11
N TYR A 238 -18.32 6.83 -1.21
CA TYR A 238 -17.04 6.71 -0.50
C TYR A 238 -17.19 6.28 0.96
N ASP A 239 -18.39 5.91 1.44
CA ASP A 239 -18.62 5.58 2.85
C ASP A 239 -17.75 4.40 3.31
N ASP A 240 -17.62 3.37 2.49
CA ASP A 240 -16.79 2.20 2.79
C ASP A 240 -15.29 2.55 2.74
N PHE A 241 -14.85 3.41 1.81
CA PHE A 241 -13.46 3.93 1.79
C PHE A 241 -13.12 4.73 3.05
N ILE A 242 -14.02 5.65 3.45
CA ILE A 242 -13.88 6.47 4.64
C ILE A 242 -13.90 5.60 5.90
N THR A 243 -14.74 4.56 5.92
CA THR A 243 -14.79 3.60 7.02
C THR A 243 -13.50 2.77 7.09
N TRP A 244 -12.95 2.34 5.96
CA TRP A 244 -11.64 1.69 5.93
C TRP A 244 -10.55 2.59 6.52
N ALA A 245 -10.52 3.89 6.19
CA ALA A 245 -9.53 4.80 6.77
C ALA A 245 -9.66 4.90 8.29
N LYS A 246 -10.90 4.95 8.82
CA LYS A 246 -11.16 4.91 10.28
C LYS A 246 -10.70 3.60 10.91
N ASN A 247 -10.93 2.47 10.24
CA ASN A 247 -10.46 1.16 10.73
C ASN A 247 -8.93 1.09 10.71
N ALA A 248 -8.27 1.55 9.65
CA ALA A 248 -6.81 1.64 9.58
C ALA A 248 -6.23 2.50 10.71
N GLN A 249 -6.93 3.57 11.10
CA GLN A 249 -6.55 4.39 12.26
C GLN A 249 -6.75 3.65 13.59
N ALA A 250 -7.89 2.97 13.76
CA ALA A 250 -8.21 2.19 14.95
C ALA A 250 -7.23 1.01 15.15
N GLU A 251 -6.75 0.43 14.06
CA GLU A 251 -5.71 -0.62 14.03
C GLU A 251 -4.28 -0.06 14.06
N HIS A 252 -4.13 1.25 14.25
CA HIS A 252 -2.85 1.97 14.37
C HIS A 252 -1.94 1.92 13.14
N PHE A 253 -2.46 1.66 11.95
CA PHE A 253 -1.70 1.75 10.69
C PHE A 253 -1.51 3.19 10.19
N ILE A 254 -2.42 4.09 10.58
CA ILE A 254 -2.32 5.53 10.36
C ILE A 254 -2.63 6.30 11.65
N THR A 255 -2.13 7.53 11.76
CA THR A 255 -2.40 8.37 12.94
C THR A 255 -3.77 9.02 12.83
N ALA A 256 -4.29 9.56 13.94
CA ALA A 256 -5.55 10.32 13.90
C ALA A 256 -5.48 11.55 12.97
N LYS A 257 -4.29 12.17 12.83
CA LYS A 257 -4.06 13.28 11.89
C LYS A 257 -4.23 12.85 10.43
N CYS A 258 -3.98 11.59 10.10
CA CYS A 258 -4.18 11.09 8.74
C CYS A 258 -5.66 11.16 8.30
N LEU A 259 -6.61 11.15 9.25
CA LEU A 259 -8.04 11.30 8.93
C LEU A 259 -8.42 12.73 8.51
N THR A 260 -7.52 13.71 8.66
CA THR A 260 -7.73 15.10 8.25
C THR A 260 -7.02 15.45 6.94
N LEU A 261 -6.42 14.45 6.26
CA LEU A 261 -5.75 14.63 4.97
C LEU A 261 -6.71 14.98 3.83
N PHE A 262 -7.97 14.58 3.97
CA PHE A 262 -9.04 14.79 3.00
C PHE A 262 -10.35 15.19 3.70
N ASP A 263 -11.26 15.79 2.93
CA ASP A 263 -12.64 16.04 3.33
C ASP A 263 -13.59 15.36 2.34
N SER A 264 -14.82 15.11 2.77
CA SER A 264 -15.87 14.57 1.90
C SER A 264 -17.18 15.31 2.10
N ALA A 265 -17.91 15.57 1.02
CA ALA A 265 -19.24 16.17 1.07
C ALA A 265 -20.14 15.63 -0.05
N PRO A 266 -21.48 15.66 0.09
CA PRO A 266 -22.39 15.09 -0.91
C PRO A 266 -22.42 15.87 -2.24
N ASP A 267 -22.00 17.13 -2.24
CA ASP A 267 -21.98 18.00 -3.41
C ASP A 267 -20.77 18.94 -3.42
N GLU A 268 -20.55 19.57 -4.57
CA GLU A 268 -19.38 20.40 -4.85
C GLU A 268 -19.34 21.70 -4.03
N ASP A 269 -20.49 22.33 -3.78
CA ASP A 269 -20.55 23.60 -3.05
C ASP A 269 -20.18 23.39 -1.58
N GLN A 270 -20.73 22.35 -0.96
CA GLN A 270 -20.36 21.94 0.39
C GLN A 270 -18.89 21.54 0.48
N LEU A 271 -18.39 20.77 -0.49
CA LEU A 271 -16.99 20.37 -0.52
C LEU A 271 -16.06 21.59 -0.64
N ARG A 272 -16.35 22.52 -1.55
CA ARG A 272 -15.58 23.76 -1.73
C ARG A 272 -15.52 24.60 -0.46
N ALA A 273 -16.57 24.59 0.37
CA ALA A 273 -16.56 25.27 1.66
C ALA A 273 -15.58 24.61 2.65
N LEU A 274 -15.58 23.27 2.75
CA LEU A 274 -14.66 22.52 3.60
C LEU A 274 -13.20 22.72 3.18
N LEU A 275 -12.91 22.62 1.88
CA LEU A 275 -11.54 22.68 1.35
C LEU A 275 -10.83 24.02 1.60
N LYS A 276 -11.56 25.12 1.80
CA LYS A 276 -10.99 26.43 2.19
C LYS A 276 -10.35 26.41 3.57
N HIS A 277 -10.80 25.49 4.43
CA HIS A 277 -10.39 25.39 5.83
C HIS A 277 -9.72 24.06 6.15
N GLN A 278 -9.45 23.23 5.15
CA GLN A 278 -8.82 21.93 5.35
C GLN A 278 -7.44 22.09 6.00
N SER A 279 -7.21 21.29 7.05
CA SER A 279 -5.96 21.28 7.79
C SER A 279 -4.76 20.89 6.93
N ARG A 280 -3.58 21.38 7.31
CA ARG A 280 -2.28 20.92 6.80
C ARG A 280 -1.59 20.16 7.93
N PRO A 281 -1.91 18.86 8.11
CA PRO A 281 -1.36 18.11 9.22
C PRO A 281 0.14 17.88 8.98
N ASP A 282 0.93 18.18 10.00
CA ASP A 282 2.31 17.73 10.09
C ASP A 282 2.33 16.39 10.84
N ILE A 283 2.90 15.36 10.20
CA ILE A 283 2.88 13.97 10.66
C ILE A 283 4.33 13.51 10.81
N ASP A 284 4.79 13.41 12.04
CA ASP A 284 6.12 12.88 12.33
C ASP A 284 6.09 11.35 12.20
N LEU A 285 6.58 10.82 11.08
CA LEU A 285 6.58 9.37 10.84
C LEU A 285 7.42 8.61 11.85
N HIS A 286 8.49 9.21 12.38
CA HIS A 286 9.36 8.55 13.34
C HIS A 286 8.66 8.42 14.69
N ALA A 287 8.12 9.51 15.21
CA ALA A 287 7.50 9.52 16.53
C ALA A 287 6.09 8.92 16.53
N GLU A 288 5.31 9.13 15.45
CA GLU A 288 3.88 8.80 15.44
C GLU A 288 3.55 7.50 14.71
N LYS A 289 4.44 6.95 13.87
CA LYS A 289 4.13 5.78 13.03
C LYS A 289 5.04 4.59 13.25
N TRP A 290 6.36 4.74 13.09
CA TRP A 290 7.26 3.60 13.08
C TRP A 290 7.47 2.96 14.45
N GLY A 291 7.40 3.73 15.53
CA GLY A 291 7.69 3.25 16.88
C GLY A 291 9.17 2.89 17.06
N GLU A 292 9.50 2.16 18.12
CA GLU A 292 10.87 1.69 18.37
C GLU A 292 11.37 0.76 17.24
N ALA A 293 12.67 0.79 16.98
CA ALA A 293 13.28 -0.14 16.02
C ALA A 293 13.17 -1.57 16.56
N ILE A 294 12.92 -2.54 15.67
CA ILE A 294 12.86 -3.95 16.07
C ILE A 294 14.30 -4.41 16.26
N SER A 295 14.71 -4.60 17.52
CA SER A 295 16.00 -5.17 17.88
C SER A 295 16.05 -6.63 17.45
N GLY A 296 17.14 -7.04 16.79
CA GLY A 296 17.37 -8.45 16.49
C GLY A 296 17.70 -9.20 17.78
N GLU A 297 16.81 -10.08 18.22
CA GLU A 297 17.13 -11.16 19.19
C GLU A 297 17.80 -12.35 18.53
#